data_AF-J0WNT2-F1
#
_entry.id   AF-J0WNT2-F1
#
_cell.length_a   1.000
_cell.length_b   1.000
_cell.length_c   1.000
_cell.angle_alpha   90.00
_cell.angle_beta   90.00
_cell.angle_gamma   90.00
#
_symmetry.space_group_name_H-M   'P 1'
#
loop_
_entity.id
_entity.type
_entity.pdbx_description
1 polymer ?
#
loop_
_entity_poly.entity_id
_entity_poly.type
_entity_poly.pdbx_seq_one_letter_code
_entity_poly.pdbx_strand_id
1 'polypeptide(L)'
;MYTLKGKALKWYMHFVARHPDRWTVDQIYMALFEHCFPSDFHANLRDKLMKSKQYGRTVKEFAQDLENLQMRFPEVSAWEIKNIFWNGVDSYIRMFWREKRRSE
;
A
#
# COMPACT_ATOMS: atom_id res chain seq x y z
N MET A 1 -10.59 7.21 -22.97
CA MET A 1 -9.79 6.05 -23.42
C MET A 1 -8.42 6.15 -22.77
N TYR A 2 -8.26 5.63 -21.54
CA TYR A 2 -7.02 5.80 -20.78
C TYR A 2 -5.97 4.81 -21.29
N THR A 3 -4.93 5.35 -21.93
CA THR A 3 -3.91 4.57 -22.62
C THR A 3 -2.91 3.98 -21.64
N LEU A 4 -2.56 2.70 -21.86
CA LEU A 4 -1.35 2.11 -21.30
C LEU A 4 -0.15 2.99 -21.72
N LYS A 5 0.76 3.26 -20.80
CA LYS A 5 1.97 4.06 -21.05
C LYS A 5 3.21 3.31 -20.58
N GLY A 6 4.38 3.70 -21.10
CA GLY A 6 5.67 3.18 -20.64
C GLY A 6 5.81 1.66 -20.77
N LYS A 7 6.26 0.99 -19.70
CA LYS A 7 6.52 -0.47 -19.66
C LYS A 7 5.27 -1.29 -19.98
N ALA A 8 4.11 -0.86 -19.47
CA ALA A 8 2.82 -1.50 -19.70
C ALA A 8 2.41 -1.49 -21.18
N LEU A 9 2.58 -0.35 -21.86
CA LEU A 9 2.30 -0.23 -23.29
C LEU A 9 3.21 -1.11 -24.14
N LYS A 10 4.52 -1.10 -23.83
CA LYS A 10 5.51 -1.92 -24.53
C LYS A 10 5.19 -3.40 -24.42
N TRP A 11 4.85 -3.86 -23.23
CA TRP A 11 4.44 -5.25 -23.00
C TRP A 11 3.17 -5.60 -23.77
N TYR A 12 2.12 -4.78 -23.66
CA TYR A 12 0.85 -5.03 -24.35
C TYR A 12 1.02 -5.14 -25.87
N MET A 13 1.77 -4.22 -26.47
CA MET A 13 2.03 -4.24 -27.91
C MET A 13 2.85 -5.46 -28.35
N HIS A 14 3.74 -5.96 -27.50
CA HIS A 14 4.60 -7.11 -27.85
C HIS A 14 3.90 -8.47 -27.68
N PHE A 15 3.06 -8.61 -26.66
CA PHE A 15 2.49 -9.91 -26.26
C PHE A 15 1.00 -10.06 -26.57
N VAL A 16 0.21 -8.99 -26.38
CA VAL A 16 -1.26 -9.06 -26.48
C VAL A 16 -1.73 -8.63 -27.86
N ALA A 17 -1.19 -7.54 -28.41
CA ALA A 17 -1.67 -6.95 -29.67
C ALA A 17 -1.48 -7.86 -30.90
N ARG A 18 -0.61 -8.87 -30.84
CA ARG A 18 -0.37 -9.83 -31.93
C ARG A 18 -1.51 -10.83 -32.10
N HIS A 19 -2.17 -11.21 -31.00
CA HIS A 19 -3.24 -12.21 -30.99
C HIS A 19 -4.31 -11.84 -29.94
N PRO A 20 -4.98 -10.69 -30.06
CA PRO A 20 -5.89 -10.19 -29.03
C PRO A 20 -7.08 -11.13 -28.77
N ASP A 21 -7.45 -11.94 -29.76
CA ASP A 21 -8.47 -12.99 -29.71
C ASP A 21 -8.16 -14.12 -28.73
N ARG A 22 -6.87 -14.32 -28.40
CA ARG A 22 -6.43 -15.37 -27.48
C ARG A 22 -6.38 -14.94 -26.02
N TRP A 23 -6.65 -13.67 -25.74
CA TRP A 23 -6.51 -13.09 -24.42
C TRP A 23 -7.85 -12.64 -23.86
N THR A 24 -8.17 -13.08 -22.65
CA THR A 24 -9.25 -12.46 -21.88
C THR A 24 -8.75 -11.22 -21.15
N VAL A 25 -9.67 -10.33 -20.79
CA VAL A 25 -9.35 -9.12 -20.02
C VAL A 25 -8.65 -9.49 -18.70
N ASP A 26 -9.11 -10.52 -17.99
CA ASP A 26 -8.51 -10.97 -16.73
C ASP A 26 -7.08 -11.49 -16.91
N GLN A 27 -6.82 -12.25 -17.98
CA GLN A 27 -5.47 -12.73 -18.30
C GLN A 27 -4.53 -11.56 -18.62
N ILE A 28 -5.02 -10.55 -19.34
CA ILE A 28 -4.23 -9.33 -19.62
C ILE A 28 -3.91 -8.62 -18.31
N TYR A 29 -4.87 -8.46 -17.40
CA TYR A 29 -4.64 -7.82 -16.11
C TYR A 29 -3.60 -8.57 -15.26
N MET A 30 -3.73 -9.88 -15.11
CA MET A 30 -2.78 -10.69 -14.36
C MET A 30 -1.38 -10.61 -14.96
N ALA A 31 -1.23 -10.85 -16.26
CA ALA A 31 0.08 -10.88 -16.89
C ALA A 31 0.71 -9.48 -16.96
N LEU A 32 -0.10 -8.43 -17.10
CA LEU A 32 0.38 -7.05 -16.99
C LEU A 32 0.86 -6.74 -15.58
N PHE A 33 0.14 -7.21 -14.55
CA PHE A 33 0.52 -7.05 -13.16
C PHE A 33 1.85 -7.77 -12.88
N GLU A 34 1.99 -9.04 -13.25
CA GLU A 34 3.23 -9.81 -13.11
C GLU A 34 4.41 -9.17 -13.86
N HIS A 35 4.17 -8.57 -15.02
CA HIS A 35 5.22 -7.90 -15.76
C HIS A 35 5.64 -6.56 -15.13
N CYS A 36 4.69 -5.80 -14.61
CA CYS A 36 4.93 -4.44 -14.12
C CYS A 36 5.39 -4.42 -12.66
N PHE A 37 4.92 -5.36 -11.84
CA PHE A 37 5.18 -5.43 -10.41
C PHE A 37 6.09 -6.61 -10.06
N PRO A 38 7.03 -6.43 -9.11
CA PRO A 38 7.83 -7.52 -8.57
C PRO A 38 6.96 -8.63 -7.96
N SER A 39 7.45 -9.88 -7.96
CA SER A 39 6.75 -11.02 -7.36
C SER A 39 6.55 -10.87 -5.84
N ASP A 40 7.40 -10.09 -5.18
CA ASP A 40 7.35 -9.76 -3.76
C ASP A 40 6.61 -8.44 -3.46
N PHE A 41 5.95 -7.83 -4.45
CA PHE A 41 5.29 -6.53 -4.30
C PHE A 41 4.27 -6.49 -3.15
N HIS A 42 3.46 -7.54 -3.01
CA HIS A 42 2.48 -7.64 -1.92
C HIS A 42 3.16 -7.74 -0.54
N ALA A 43 4.24 -8.53 -0.46
CA ALA A 43 5.04 -8.66 0.77
C ALA A 43 5.72 -7.34 1.13
N ASN A 44 6.29 -6.64 0.14
CA ASN A 44 6.92 -5.32 0.33
C ASN A 44 5.93 -4.26 0.81
N LEU A 45 4.70 -4.25 0.27
CA LEU A 45 3.66 -3.35 0.75
C LEU A 45 3.22 -3.69 2.18
N ARG A 46 3.14 -4.98 2.54
CA ARG A 46 2.83 -5.41 3.91
C ARG A 46 3.94 -4.97 4.86
N ASP A 47 5.19 -5.18 4.49
CA ASP A 47 6.37 -4.74 5.24
C ASP A 47 6.38 -3.22 5.44
N LYS A 48 6.00 -2.46 4.40
CA LYS A 48 5.87 -1.00 4.48
C LYS A 48 4.79 -0.59 5.48
N LEU A 49 3.65 -1.28 5.51
CA LEU A 49 2.61 -1.05 6.52
C LEU A 49 3.14 -1.33 7.93
N MET A 50 3.73 -2.50 8.16
CA MET A 50 4.23 -2.92 9.48
C MET A 50 5.34 -2.02 10.02
N LYS A 51 6.16 -1.45 9.13
CA LYS A 51 7.30 -0.57 9.48
C LYS A 51 6.98 0.92 9.37
N SER A 52 5.72 1.28 9.13
CA SER A 52 5.32 2.67 8.89
C SER A 52 5.55 3.56 10.12
N LYS A 53 6.11 4.76 9.91
CA LYS A 53 6.41 5.76 10.94
C LYS A 53 5.88 7.14 10.52
N GLN A 54 5.60 8.00 11.49
CA GLN A 54 5.10 9.36 11.27
C GLN A 54 6.15 10.24 10.58
N TYR A 55 7.41 10.18 11.02
CA TYR A 55 8.54 10.92 10.43
C TYR A 55 8.28 12.43 10.29
N GLY A 56 7.72 13.06 11.32
CA GLY A 56 7.48 14.51 11.35
C GLY A 56 6.29 15.00 10.53
N ARG A 57 5.59 14.11 9.81
CA ARG A 57 4.31 14.42 9.15
C ARG A 57 3.23 14.65 10.21
N THR A 58 2.10 15.25 9.83
CA THR A 58 1.00 15.39 10.80
C THR A 58 0.46 14.03 11.22
N VAL A 59 -0.05 13.91 12.45
CA VAL A 59 -0.67 12.68 12.95
C VAL A 59 -1.84 12.25 12.06
N LYS A 60 -2.58 13.21 11.51
CA LYS A 60 -3.72 12.97 10.62
C LYS A 60 -3.27 12.35 9.29
N GLU A 61 -2.24 12.90 8.65
CA GLU A 61 -1.69 12.32 7.42
C GLU A 61 -1.14 10.92 7.67
N PHE A 62 -0.45 10.72 8.79
CA PHE A 62 0.07 9.40 9.15
C PHE A 62 -1.06 8.37 9.35
N ALA A 63 -2.14 8.74 10.05
CA ALA A 63 -3.31 7.87 10.22
C ALA A 63 -3.96 7.53 8.86
N GLN A 64 -4.15 8.53 8.00
CA GLN A 64 -4.74 8.33 6.67
C GLN A 64 -3.92 7.37 5.81
N ASP A 65 -2.59 7.45 5.87
CA ASP A 65 -1.71 6.54 5.15
C ASP A 65 -1.83 5.09 5.63
N LEU A 66 -1.98 4.89 6.95
CA LEU A 66 -2.19 3.55 7.50
C LEU A 66 -3.53 2.97 7.06
N GLU A 67 -4.60 3.76 7.07
CA GLU A 67 -5.92 3.33 6.57
C GLU A 67 -5.86 2.97 5.08
N ASN A 68 -5.19 3.80 4.27
CA ASN A 68 -5.00 3.55 2.84
C ASN A 68 -4.23 2.26 2.55
N LEU A 69 -3.24 1.95 3.39
CA LEU A 69 -2.50 0.68 3.30
C LEU A 69 -3.34 -0.48 3.82
N GLN A 70 -4.09 -0.33 4.92
CA GLN A 70 -4.93 -1.38 5.49
C GLN A 70 -6.02 -1.85 4.51
N MET A 71 -6.60 -0.96 3.69
CA MET A 71 -7.59 -1.35 2.68
C MET A 71 -7.10 -2.46 1.74
N ARG A 72 -5.78 -2.63 1.59
CA ARG A 72 -5.15 -3.64 0.74
C ARG A 72 -4.89 -4.96 1.48
N PHE A 73 -4.98 -4.96 2.80
CA PHE A 73 -4.66 -6.08 3.69
C PHE A 73 -5.81 -6.31 4.67
N PRO A 74 -6.96 -6.87 4.22
CA PRO A 74 -8.12 -7.12 5.07
C PRO A 74 -7.82 -8.07 6.24
N GLU A 75 -6.76 -8.86 6.14
CA GLU A 75 -6.27 -9.73 7.22
C GLU A 75 -5.63 -8.97 8.39
N VAL A 76 -5.23 -7.71 8.19
CA VAL A 76 -4.63 -6.88 9.26
C VAL A 76 -5.76 -6.29 10.10
N SER A 77 -5.85 -6.77 11.34
CA SER A 77 -6.89 -6.36 12.27
C SER A 77 -6.79 -4.87 12.64
N ALA A 78 -7.92 -4.29 13.04
CA ALA A 78 -7.95 -2.92 13.54
C ALA A 78 -7.06 -2.73 14.79
N TRP A 79 -6.86 -3.79 15.58
CA TRP A 79 -5.95 -3.76 16.73
C TRP A 79 -4.49 -3.68 16.29
N GLU A 80 -4.07 -4.46 15.29
CA GLU A 80 -2.72 -4.38 14.74
C GLU A 80 -2.42 -3.00 14.16
N ILE A 81 -3.37 -2.41 13.44
CA ILE A 81 -3.23 -1.03 12.93
C ILE A 81 -3.06 -0.02 14.06
N LYS A 82 -3.85 -0.13 15.14
CA LYS A 82 -3.69 0.74 16.32
C LYS A 82 -2.30 0.57 16.95
N ASN A 83 -1.79 -0.65 17.01
CA ASN A 83 -0.45 -0.92 17.52
C ASN A 83 0.65 -0.33 16.61
N ILE A 84 0.52 -0.49 15.29
CA ILE A 84 1.43 0.13 14.30
C ILE A 84 1.40 1.64 14.43
N PHE A 85 0.21 2.23 14.52
CA PHE A 85 0.03 3.66 14.71
C PHE A 85 0.72 4.15 15.99
N TRP A 86 0.43 3.53 17.13
CA TRP A 86 1.04 3.90 18.41
C TRP A 86 2.57 3.81 18.38
N ASN A 87 3.12 2.71 17.87
CA ASN A 87 4.58 2.50 17.76
C ASN A 87 5.22 3.34 16.66
N GLY A 88 4.43 3.82 15.70
CA GLY A 88 4.89 4.58 14.54
C GLY A 88 4.84 6.09 14.72
N VAL A 89 3.99 6.60 15.59
CA VAL A 89 3.91 8.01 15.99
C VAL A 89 5.23 8.49 16.59
N ASP A 90 5.56 9.76 16.40
CA ASP A 90 6.80 10.34 16.92
C ASP A 90 6.82 10.34 18.46
N SER A 91 8.00 10.17 19.04
CA SER A 91 8.15 9.92 20.48
C SER A 91 7.54 11.02 21.36
N TYR A 92 7.72 12.28 20.98
CA TYR A 92 7.20 13.43 21.73
C TYR A 92 5.66 13.42 21.82
N ILE A 93 4.97 12.96 20.78
CA ILE A 93 3.51 12.86 20.76
C ILE A 93 3.05 11.74 21.69
N ARG A 94 3.74 10.60 21.70
CA ARG A 94 3.45 9.53 22.68
C ARG A 94 3.63 10.00 24.11
N MET A 95 4.66 10.81 24.39
CA MET A 95 4.89 11.37 25.73
C MET A 95 3.74 12.31 26.10
N PHE A 96 3.38 13.24 25.22
CA PHE A 96 2.25 14.14 25.40
C PHE A 96 0.93 13.40 25.68
N TRP A 97 0.61 12.34 24.92
CA TRP A 97 -0.60 11.55 25.17
C TRP A 97 -0.58 10.80 26.50
N ARG A 98 0.58 10.30 26.93
CA ARG A 98 0.72 9.64 28.24
C ARG A 98 0.54 10.62 29.39
N GLU A 99 1.06 11.83 29.26
CA GLU A 99 0.92 12.90 30.26
C GLU A 99 -0.54 13.34 30.38
N LYS A 100 -1.21 13.59 29.25
CA LYS A 100 -2.63 13.97 29.25
C LYS A 100 -3.54 12.92 29.90
N ARG A 101 -3.24 11.64 29.70
CA ARG A 101 -4.01 10.53 30.33
C ARG A 101 -3.82 10.45 31.86
N ARG A 102 -2.74 11.01 32.41
CA ARG A 102 -2.45 10.99 33.85
C ARG A 102 -3.05 12.18 34.60
N SER A 103 -3.46 13.22 33.89
CA SER A 103 -4.09 14.43 34.45
C SER A 103 -5.63 14.36 34.50
N GLU A 104 -6.22 13.26 34.02
CA GLU A 104 -7.65 12.92 34.10
C GLU A 104 -7.87 11.86 35.17
#